data_AF-A0A938X2M7-F1
#
_entry.id   AF-A0A938X2M7-F1
#
_cell.length_a   1.000
_cell.length_b   1.000
_cell.length_c   1.000
_cell.angle_alpha   90.00
_cell.angle_beta   90.00
_cell.angle_gamma   90.00
#
_symmetry.space_group_name_H-M   'P 1'
#
loop_
_entity.id
_entity.type
_entity.pdbx_description
1 polymer ?
#
loop_
_entity_poly.entity_id
_entity_poly.type
_entity_poly.pdbx_seq_one_letter_code
_entity_poly.pdbx_strand_id
1 'polypeptide(L)'
;MASIRIRTEDMKYFYTDLINELVQDPAEKLKVFDKNSPYLPTRKIGKNNPKAEEIRIDNFLRQEWNNMVDRAIVEGVTEEELRFAKKKEITDPAAEFIRRSGWKPEIFRTILQKAIGKLRGFIQYIKELRNAEYDENGQPIFHRDLKFDVTPTPLPEIAKGKRPSSAAQEAEVMRLDNILQKMKKAEQRIYAVEKVLIRLEKERQNIDGKWFHGKEKKELDQKIAGKQQELKKAKATLAGIPGLHGYENALAVKKAYTAATKELEEIRNRQKEWDQKSVPEKQYLVIRSNKPEQRAERQSVLEQLDKRKREMEKRQRTKKRGYDRDCL
;
A
#
# COMPACT_ATOMS: atom_id res chain seq x y z
N MET A 1 6.41 -31.47 -30.07
CA MET A 1 5.51 -30.34 -29.72
C MET A 1 5.43 -29.22 -30.77
N ALA A 2 6.25 -29.20 -31.84
CA ALA A 2 6.17 -28.17 -32.89
C ALA A 2 4.93 -28.31 -33.82
N SER A 3 4.45 -29.54 -34.04
CA SER A 3 3.38 -29.83 -35.01
C SER A 3 1.97 -29.34 -34.60
N ILE A 4 1.68 -29.20 -33.31
CA ILE A 4 0.36 -28.72 -32.83
C ILE A 4 0.27 -27.18 -32.87
N ARG A 5 1.39 -26.47 -32.73
CA ARG A 5 1.42 -25.00 -32.71
C ARG A 5 1.17 -24.38 -34.10
N ILE A 6 1.73 -24.98 -35.15
CA ILE A 6 1.59 -24.51 -36.55
C ILE A 6 0.12 -24.59 -37.00
N ARG A 7 -0.56 -25.70 -36.72
CA ARG A 7 -1.97 -25.93 -37.09
C ARG A 7 -2.98 -24.93 -36.49
N THR A 8 -2.65 -24.26 -35.38
CA THR A 8 -3.59 -23.32 -34.70
C THR A 8 -3.39 -21.87 -35.11
N GLU A 9 -2.25 -21.53 -35.71
CA GLU A 9 -1.95 -20.17 -36.14
C GLU A 9 -2.55 -19.91 -37.52
N ASP A 10 -2.36 -20.83 -38.46
CA ASP A 10 -2.94 -20.78 -39.81
C ASP A 10 -4.48 -20.75 -39.78
N MET A 11 -5.09 -21.46 -38.83
CA MET A 11 -6.54 -21.41 -38.62
C MET A 11 -7.02 -20.02 -38.19
N LYS A 12 -6.26 -19.28 -37.37
CA LYS A 12 -6.68 -17.93 -36.94
C LYS A 12 -6.69 -16.95 -38.10
N TYR A 13 -5.68 -17.00 -38.96
CA TYR A 13 -5.65 -16.20 -40.18
C TYR A 13 -6.81 -16.57 -41.09
N PHE A 14 -6.98 -17.87 -41.39
CA PHE A 14 -8.08 -18.37 -42.22
C PHE A 14 -9.47 -17.90 -41.75
N TYR A 15 -9.80 -18.08 -40.47
CA TYR A 15 -11.11 -17.62 -39.96
C TYR A 15 -11.23 -16.09 -39.91
N THR A 16 -10.13 -15.37 -39.68
CA THR A 16 -10.16 -13.90 -39.68
C THR A 16 -10.44 -13.37 -41.08
N ASP A 17 -9.80 -13.96 -42.09
CA ASP A 17 -10.01 -13.59 -43.49
C ASP A 17 -11.45 -13.88 -43.92
N LEU A 18 -11.98 -15.07 -43.57
CA LEU A 18 -13.38 -15.42 -43.84
C LEU A 18 -14.39 -14.48 -43.16
N ILE A 19 -14.12 -14.06 -41.91
CA ILE A 19 -14.98 -13.08 -41.22
C ILE A 19 -14.89 -11.72 -41.93
N ASN A 20 -13.69 -11.29 -42.32
CA ASN A 20 -13.46 -10.00 -42.97
C ASN A 20 -14.07 -9.90 -44.38
N GLU A 21 -14.32 -11.01 -45.06
CA GLU A 21 -15.10 -11.05 -46.30
C GLU A 21 -16.55 -10.58 -46.07
N LEU A 22 -17.09 -10.80 -44.87
CA LEU A 22 -18.45 -10.41 -44.49
C LEU A 22 -18.54 -9.01 -43.87
N VAL A 23 -17.40 -8.39 -43.53
CA VAL A 23 -17.32 -7.05 -42.93
C VAL A 23 -17.28 -5.98 -44.01
N GLN A 24 -18.34 -5.16 -44.07
CA GLN A 24 -18.51 -4.11 -45.09
C GLN A 24 -17.62 -2.88 -44.83
N ASP A 25 -17.49 -2.45 -43.56
CA ASP A 25 -16.66 -1.31 -43.20
C ASP A 25 -15.17 -1.74 -43.07
N PRO A 26 -14.25 -1.20 -43.88
CA PRO A 26 -12.82 -1.48 -43.74
C PRO A 26 -12.25 -1.18 -42.35
N ALA A 27 -12.84 -0.24 -41.60
CA ALA A 27 -12.42 0.10 -40.24
C ALA A 27 -12.80 -0.98 -39.20
N GLU A 28 -13.79 -1.81 -39.49
CA GLU A 28 -14.24 -2.91 -38.61
C GLU A 28 -13.54 -4.25 -38.92
N LYS A 29 -12.69 -4.30 -39.96
CA LYS A 29 -11.97 -5.51 -40.32
C LYS A 29 -11.04 -5.95 -39.18
N LEU A 30 -11.16 -7.22 -38.82
CA LEU A 30 -10.38 -7.87 -37.80
C LEU A 30 -8.93 -8.05 -38.27
N LYS A 31 -7.97 -7.80 -37.39
CA LYS A 31 -6.55 -8.05 -37.66
C LYS A 31 -6.01 -9.06 -36.66
N VAL A 32 -5.37 -10.12 -37.16
CA VAL A 32 -4.62 -11.04 -36.32
C VAL A 32 -3.38 -10.31 -35.77
N PHE A 33 -3.17 -10.44 -34.46
CA PHE A 33 -2.03 -9.82 -33.81
C PHE A 33 -0.70 -10.43 -34.30
N ASP A 34 0.20 -9.61 -34.81
CA ASP A 34 1.54 -10.02 -35.19
C ASP A 34 2.43 -10.22 -33.95
N LYS A 35 2.93 -11.44 -33.77
CA LYS A 35 3.80 -11.80 -32.64
C LYS A 35 5.16 -11.11 -32.69
N ASN A 36 5.66 -10.80 -33.89
CA ASN A 36 6.95 -10.17 -34.10
C ASN A 36 6.92 -8.66 -33.88
N SER A 37 5.74 -8.04 -33.98
CA SER A 37 5.51 -6.64 -33.67
C SER A 37 6.03 -6.20 -32.29
N PRO A 38 6.42 -4.92 -32.09
CA PRO A 38 6.88 -4.40 -30.80
C PRO A 38 5.78 -4.33 -29.72
N TYR A 39 4.51 -4.46 -30.10
CA TYR A 39 3.37 -4.44 -29.19
C TYR A 39 3.24 -5.75 -28.40
N LEU A 40 2.43 -5.72 -27.33
CA LEU A 40 2.02 -6.88 -26.53
C LEU A 40 0.53 -7.17 -26.72
N PRO A 41 0.16 -8.46 -26.90
CA PRO A 41 -1.24 -8.83 -27.07
C PRO A 41 -1.97 -8.83 -25.72
N THR A 42 -3.12 -8.16 -25.67
CA THR A 42 -4.03 -8.23 -24.51
C THR A 42 -4.87 -9.51 -24.55
N ARG A 43 -5.33 -9.94 -23.38
CA ARG A 43 -6.17 -11.15 -23.24
C ARG A 43 -7.63 -10.76 -23.09
N LYS A 44 -8.53 -11.41 -23.82
CA LYS A 44 -9.98 -11.25 -23.61
C LYS A 44 -10.39 -11.76 -22.22
N ILE A 45 -11.30 -11.04 -21.57
CA ILE A 45 -11.86 -11.41 -20.27
C ILE A 45 -13.27 -11.97 -20.52
N GLY A 46 -13.45 -13.28 -20.36
CA GLY A 46 -14.75 -13.92 -20.47
C GLY A 46 -15.67 -13.61 -19.27
N LYS A 47 -16.98 -13.78 -19.46
CA LYS A 47 -17.97 -13.73 -18.38
C LYS A 47 -17.64 -14.81 -17.34
N ASN A 48 -17.73 -14.48 -16.06
CA ASN A 48 -17.47 -15.39 -14.91
C ASN A 48 -16.07 -16.00 -14.83
N ASN A 49 -15.06 -15.41 -15.49
CA ASN A 49 -13.69 -15.92 -15.38
C ASN A 49 -13.14 -15.67 -13.96
N PRO A 50 -12.75 -16.71 -13.20
CA PRO A 50 -12.20 -16.55 -11.85
C PRO A 50 -10.87 -15.77 -11.83
N LYS A 51 -10.17 -15.68 -12.96
CA LYS A 51 -8.94 -14.89 -13.13
C LYS A 51 -9.17 -13.54 -13.80
N ALA A 52 -10.41 -13.05 -13.84
CA ALA A 52 -10.73 -11.79 -14.52
C ALA A 52 -9.92 -10.61 -13.98
N GLU A 53 -9.78 -10.49 -12.65
CA GLU A 53 -9.00 -9.42 -12.01
C GLU A 53 -7.51 -9.54 -12.32
N GLU A 54 -6.96 -10.76 -12.26
CA GLU A 54 -5.58 -11.04 -12.63
C GLU A 54 -5.30 -10.58 -14.06
N ILE A 55 -6.19 -10.92 -15.01
CA ILE A 55 -6.10 -10.54 -16.41
C ILE A 55 -6.26 -9.03 -16.62
N ARG A 56 -7.09 -8.34 -15.83
CA ARG A 56 -7.23 -6.87 -15.92
C ARG A 56 -5.92 -6.17 -15.57
N ILE A 57 -5.29 -6.56 -14.46
CA ILE A 57 -3.99 -5.98 -14.02
C ILE A 57 -2.92 -6.25 -15.08
N ASP A 58 -2.90 -7.46 -15.58
CA ASP A 58 -2.00 -7.92 -16.63
C ASP A 58 -2.20 -7.17 -17.97
N ASN A 59 -3.43 -6.91 -18.35
CA ASN A 59 -3.76 -6.15 -19.57
C ASN A 59 -3.42 -4.68 -19.40
N PHE A 60 -3.62 -4.10 -18.22
CA PHE A 60 -3.22 -2.73 -17.91
C PHE A 60 -1.72 -2.52 -18.19
N LEU A 61 -0.85 -3.38 -17.66
CA LEU A 61 0.60 -3.26 -17.92
C LEU A 61 0.96 -3.46 -19.40
N ARG A 62 0.25 -4.35 -20.11
CA ARG A 62 0.46 -4.53 -21.56
C ARG A 62 0.03 -3.30 -22.34
N GLN A 63 -1.07 -2.66 -21.95
CA GLN A 63 -1.53 -1.40 -22.54
C GLN A 63 -0.55 -0.28 -22.25
N GLU A 64 -0.03 -0.18 -21.03
CA GLU A 64 0.99 0.82 -20.69
C GLU A 64 2.29 0.63 -21.49
N TRP A 65 2.72 -0.62 -21.71
CA TRP A 65 3.81 -0.90 -22.65
C TRP A 65 3.47 -0.44 -24.07
N ASN A 66 2.30 -0.79 -24.59
CA ASN A 66 1.87 -0.41 -25.94
C ASN A 66 1.80 1.12 -26.09
N ASN A 67 1.29 1.84 -25.09
CA ASN A 67 1.27 3.29 -25.05
C ASN A 67 2.69 3.88 -25.09
N MET A 68 3.66 3.25 -24.42
CA MET A 68 5.07 3.69 -24.51
C MET A 68 5.68 3.38 -25.88
N VAL A 69 5.32 2.25 -26.50
CA VAL A 69 5.73 1.92 -27.89
C VAL A 69 5.22 3.01 -28.84
N ASP A 70 3.94 3.40 -28.75
CA ASP A 70 3.36 4.47 -29.58
C ASP A 70 4.13 5.79 -29.40
N ARG A 71 4.41 6.16 -28.14
CA ARG A 71 5.20 7.35 -27.84
C ARG A 71 6.61 7.26 -28.42
N ALA A 72 7.28 6.11 -28.32
CA ALA A 72 8.61 5.92 -28.86
C ALA A 72 8.65 6.07 -30.39
N ILE A 73 7.65 5.51 -31.09
CA ILE A 73 7.50 5.66 -32.54
C ILE A 73 7.33 7.12 -32.93
N VAL A 74 6.49 7.87 -32.22
CA VAL A 74 6.32 9.33 -32.43
C VAL A 74 7.62 10.10 -32.20
N GLU A 75 8.45 9.63 -31.26
CA GLU A 75 9.78 10.18 -31.02
C GLU A 75 10.87 9.66 -31.99
N GLY A 76 10.48 8.94 -33.04
CA GLY A 76 11.37 8.49 -34.11
C GLY A 76 12.17 7.23 -33.81
N VAL A 77 11.84 6.48 -32.75
CA VAL A 77 12.44 5.17 -32.47
C VAL A 77 11.92 4.16 -33.50
N THR A 78 12.83 3.38 -34.08
CA THR A 78 12.47 2.41 -35.12
C THR A 78 11.74 1.19 -34.54
N GLU A 79 10.94 0.53 -35.38
CA GLU A 79 10.26 -0.70 -34.98
C GLU A 79 11.26 -1.80 -34.57
N GLU A 80 12.42 -1.85 -35.22
CA GLU A 80 13.51 -2.80 -34.96
C GLU A 80 14.09 -2.66 -33.56
N GLU A 81 14.38 -1.42 -33.15
CA GLU A 81 14.85 -1.10 -31.80
C GLU A 81 13.80 -1.48 -30.74
N LEU A 82 12.52 -1.23 -31.03
CA LEU A 82 11.42 -1.55 -30.12
C LEU A 82 11.19 -3.06 -30.00
N ARG A 83 11.31 -3.81 -31.10
CA ARG A 83 11.29 -5.28 -31.08
C ARG A 83 12.45 -5.83 -30.26
N PHE A 84 13.65 -5.26 -30.43
CA PHE A 84 14.81 -5.62 -29.63
C PHE A 84 14.59 -5.33 -28.14
N ALA A 85 14.05 -4.15 -27.80
CA ALA A 85 13.71 -3.78 -26.44
C ALA A 85 12.68 -4.74 -25.82
N LYS A 86 11.59 -5.05 -26.52
CA LYS A 86 10.59 -6.06 -26.11
C LYS A 86 11.22 -7.43 -25.86
N LYS A 87 12.15 -7.85 -26.72
CA LYS A 87 12.83 -9.14 -26.58
C LYS A 87 13.71 -9.15 -25.33
N LYS A 88 14.63 -8.19 -25.23
CA LYS A 88 15.63 -8.08 -24.16
C LYS A 88 15.01 -7.84 -22.78
N GLU A 89 14.00 -6.98 -22.69
CA GLU A 89 13.47 -6.51 -21.41
C GLU A 89 12.24 -7.31 -20.94
N ILE A 90 11.55 -8.03 -21.83
CA ILE A 90 10.31 -8.74 -21.49
C ILE A 90 10.40 -10.22 -21.87
N THR A 91 10.66 -10.52 -23.14
CA THR A 91 10.51 -11.89 -23.66
C THR A 91 11.55 -12.84 -23.07
N ASP A 92 12.83 -12.46 -23.13
CA ASP A 92 13.93 -13.29 -22.65
C ASP A 92 13.89 -13.45 -21.11
N PRO A 93 13.71 -12.37 -20.30
CA PRO A 93 13.57 -12.50 -18.85
C PRO A 93 12.36 -13.34 -18.43
N ALA A 94 11.21 -13.18 -19.10
CA ALA A 94 10.02 -13.97 -18.79
C ALA A 94 10.21 -15.45 -19.14
N ALA A 95 10.80 -15.74 -20.30
CA ALA A 95 11.09 -17.11 -20.72
C ALA A 95 12.08 -17.80 -19.78
N GLU A 96 13.15 -17.10 -19.38
CA GLU A 96 14.12 -17.61 -18.43
C GLU A 96 13.47 -17.91 -17.06
N PHE A 97 12.64 -16.99 -16.58
CA PHE A 97 11.95 -17.18 -15.31
C PHE A 97 11.00 -18.39 -15.35
N ILE A 98 10.17 -18.50 -16.40
CA ILE A 98 9.25 -19.62 -16.57
C ILE A 98 10.00 -20.95 -16.60
N ARG A 99 11.15 -21.00 -17.27
CA ARG A 99 12.00 -22.20 -17.34
C ARG A 99 12.55 -22.61 -15.98
N ARG A 100 12.96 -21.64 -15.14
CA ARG A 100 13.56 -21.91 -13.82
C ARG A 100 12.52 -22.23 -12.72
N SER A 101 11.40 -21.51 -12.72
CA SER A 101 10.50 -21.44 -11.55
C SER A 101 9.01 -21.61 -11.89
N GLY A 102 8.68 -21.90 -13.15
CA GLY A 102 7.30 -21.98 -13.64
C GLY A 102 6.63 -20.61 -13.81
N TRP A 103 5.39 -20.62 -14.28
CA TRP A 103 4.61 -19.40 -14.49
C TRP A 103 4.14 -18.80 -13.16
N LYS A 104 4.52 -17.54 -12.89
CA LYS A 104 4.00 -16.75 -11.76
C LYS A 104 3.59 -15.35 -12.25
N PRO A 105 2.30 -14.96 -12.14
CA PRO A 105 1.80 -13.67 -12.63
C PRO A 105 2.53 -12.48 -12.02
N GLU A 106 2.82 -12.51 -10.72
CA GLU A 106 3.47 -11.40 -10.01
C GLU A 106 4.89 -11.09 -10.54
N ILE A 107 5.62 -12.13 -10.95
CA ILE A 107 6.95 -11.94 -11.51
C ILE A 107 6.86 -11.40 -12.94
N PHE A 108 5.91 -11.90 -13.73
CA PHE A 108 5.66 -11.36 -15.06
C PHE A 108 5.27 -9.88 -15.00
N ARG A 109 4.42 -9.50 -14.04
CA ARG A 109 4.07 -8.09 -13.77
C ARG A 109 5.30 -7.27 -13.43
N THR A 110 6.16 -7.77 -12.54
CA THR A 110 7.41 -7.09 -12.16
C THR A 110 8.32 -6.84 -13.37
N ILE A 111 8.43 -7.82 -14.29
CA ILE A 111 9.19 -7.67 -15.54
C ILE A 111 8.58 -6.56 -16.39
N LEU A 112 7.26 -6.57 -16.61
CA LEU A 112 6.57 -5.53 -17.38
C LEU A 112 6.75 -4.14 -16.75
N GLN A 113 6.54 -3.99 -15.45
CA GLN A 113 6.68 -2.69 -14.76
C GLN A 113 8.09 -2.09 -14.96
N LYS A 114 9.14 -2.91 -14.84
CA LYS A 114 10.53 -2.50 -15.08
C LYS A 114 10.79 -2.17 -16.55
N ALA A 115 10.29 -2.98 -17.47
CA ALA A 115 10.45 -2.76 -18.91
C ALA A 115 9.78 -1.45 -19.35
N ILE A 116 8.57 -1.15 -18.87
CA ILE A 116 7.86 0.10 -19.15
C ILE A 116 8.65 1.30 -18.59
N GLY A 117 9.17 1.20 -17.36
CA GLY A 117 10.04 2.22 -16.78
C GLY A 117 11.28 2.49 -17.63
N LYS A 118 12.00 1.44 -18.04
CA LYS A 118 13.18 1.56 -18.92
C LYS A 118 12.84 2.20 -20.26
N LEU A 119 11.75 1.78 -20.92
CA LEU A 119 11.33 2.35 -22.19
C LEU A 119 10.95 3.83 -22.03
N ARG A 120 10.28 4.21 -20.94
CA ARG A 120 9.99 5.61 -20.62
C ARG A 120 11.27 6.44 -20.49
N GLY A 121 12.25 5.95 -19.74
CA GLY A 121 13.55 6.63 -19.60
C GLY A 121 14.30 6.74 -20.93
N PHE A 122 14.25 5.70 -21.77
CA PHE A 122 14.84 5.71 -23.11
C PHE A 122 14.17 6.73 -24.03
N ILE A 123 12.84 6.81 -24.03
CA ILE A 123 12.11 7.84 -24.80
C ILE A 123 12.51 9.25 -24.35
N GLN A 124 12.64 9.47 -23.04
CA GLN A 124 13.10 10.76 -22.52
C GLN A 124 14.55 11.05 -22.97
N TYR A 125 15.43 10.03 -23.00
CA TYR A 125 16.78 10.16 -23.54
C TYR A 125 16.79 10.53 -25.03
N ILE A 126 15.98 9.90 -25.87
CA ILE A 126 15.86 10.24 -27.30
C ILE A 126 15.38 11.69 -27.50
N LYS A 127 14.45 12.17 -26.66
CA LYS A 127 14.03 13.58 -26.70
C LYS A 127 15.17 14.54 -26.37
N GLU A 128 15.97 14.24 -25.35
CA GLU A 128 17.15 15.05 -25.01
C GLU A 128 18.18 15.04 -26.14
N LEU A 129 18.42 13.88 -26.77
CA LEU A 129 19.34 13.78 -27.91
C LEU A 129 18.91 14.64 -29.09
N ARG A 130 17.62 14.66 -29.43
CA ARG A 130 17.12 15.49 -30.54
C ARG A 130 17.37 16.98 -30.32
N ASN A 131 17.38 17.41 -29.07
CA ASN A 131 17.60 18.79 -28.67
C ASN A 131 19.06 19.06 -28.26
N ALA A 132 19.95 18.07 -28.36
CA ALA A 132 21.33 18.21 -27.93
C ALA A 132 22.16 18.96 -28.96
N GLU A 133 23.12 19.74 -28.48
CA GLU A 133 24.22 20.23 -29.30
C GLU A 133 25.19 19.07 -29.55
N TYR A 134 25.84 19.04 -30.70
CA TYR A 134 26.81 18.01 -31.05
C TYR A 134 28.20 18.62 -31.17
N ASP A 135 29.21 17.92 -30.68
CA ASP A 135 30.60 18.33 -30.85
C ASP A 135 31.10 18.08 -32.29
N GLU A 136 32.34 18.48 -32.56
CA GLU A 136 32.99 18.29 -33.86
C GLU A 136 33.11 16.81 -34.28
N ASN A 137 32.97 15.87 -33.34
CA ASN A 137 33.00 14.43 -33.59
C ASN A 137 31.59 13.82 -33.72
N GLY A 138 30.54 14.64 -33.71
CA GLY A 138 29.15 14.20 -33.78
C GLY A 138 28.63 13.55 -32.49
N GLN A 139 29.29 13.78 -31.34
CA GLN A 139 28.80 13.32 -30.04
C GLN A 139 27.91 14.36 -29.37
N PRO A 140 26.77 13.97 -28.78
CA PRO A 140 25.88 14.88 -28.09
C PRO A 140 26.56 15.45 -26.83
N ILE A 141 26.50 16.77 -26.67
CA ILE A 141 27.04 17.51 -25.53
C ILE A 141 25.94 17.71 -24.50
N PHE A 142 26.24 17.33 -23.26
CA PHE A 142 25.37 17.49 -22.11
C PHE A 142 26.01 18.45 -21.11
N HIS A 143 25.43 19.64 -20.96
CA HIS A 143 25.90 20.66 -20.02
C HIS A 143 25.62 20.31 -18.54
N ARG A 144 24.67 19.38 -18.31
CA ARG A 144 24.20 18.98 -16.98
C ARG A 144 24.01 17.48 -16.92
N ASP A 145 24.02 16.92 -15.71
CA ASP A 145 23.68 15.53 -15.51
C ASP A 145 22.20 15.31 -15.86
N LEU A 146 21.93 14.44 -16.82
CA LEU A 146 20.57 14.08 -17.23
C LEU A 146 20.06 12.94 -16.35
N LYS A 147 18.81 13.08 -15.88
CA LYS A 147 18.14 12.08 -15.04
C LYS A 147 16.87 11.62 -15.72
N PHE A 148 16.84 10.35 -16.10
CA PHE A 148 15.72 9.72 -16.79
C PHE A 148 14.93 8.85 -15.84
N ASP A 149 13.62 9.09 -15.75
CA ASP A 149 12.75 8.32 -14.88
C ASP A 149 12.55 6.90 -15.42
N VAL A 150 13.15 5.92 -14.74
CA VAL A 150 13.02 4.48 -15.02
C VAL A 150 12.23 3.74 -13.94
N THR A 151 11.51 4.48 -13.10
CA THR A 151 10.69 3.93 -12.02
C THR A 151 9.73 2.87 -12.55
N PRO A 152 9.67 1.67 -11.95
CA PRO A 152 8.70 0.66 -12.38
C PRO A 152 7.28 1.20 -12.34
N THR A 153 6.52 0.98 -13.41
CA THR A 153 5.14 1.49 -13.51
C THR A 153 4.28 0.95 -12.36
N PRO A 154 3.57 1.78 -11.59
CA PRO A 154 2.73 1.30 -10.50
C PRO A 154 1.60 0.40 -11.01
N LEU A 155 1.18 -0.55 -10.19
CA LEU A 155 -0.01 -1.33 -10.49
C LEU A 155 -1.28 -0.48 -10.35
N PRO A 156 -2.35 -0.79 -11.10
CA PRO A 156 -3.62 -0.09 -10.97
C PRO A 156 -4.25 -0.36 -9.59
N GLU A 157 -5.11 0.53 -9.11
CA GLU A 157 -5.73 0.41 -7.77
C GLU A 157 -6.49 -0.91 -7.58
N ILE A 158 -7.05 -1.47 -8.65
CA ILE A 158 -7.72 -2.78 -8.62
C ILE A 158 -6.78 -3.90 -8.13
N ALA A 159 -5.46 -3.77 -8.30
CA ALA A 159 -4.48 -4.72 -7.78
C ALA A 159 -4.39 -4.74 -6.25
N LYS A 160 -4.84 -3.68 -5.56
CA LYS A 160 -4.90 -3.63 -4.09
C LYS A 160 -6.08 -4.43 -3.51
N GLY A 161 -6.97 -4.94 -4.36
CA GLY A 161 -8.19 -5.64 -3.94
C GLY A 161 -9.21 -4.72 -3.25
N LYS A 162 -10.24 -5.32 -2.64
CA LYS A 162 -11.30 -4.57 -1.96
C LYS A 162 -10.81 -4.00 -0.64
N ARG A 163 -11.08 -2.71 -0.41
CA ARG A 163 -10.82 -2.04 0.87
C ARG A 163 -11.57 -2.74 2.02
N PRO A 164 -10.93 -3.04 3.16
CA PRO A 164 -11.62 -3.60 4.32
C PRO A 164 -12.74 -2.69 4.84
N SER A 165 -13.87 -3.26 5.24
CA SER A 165 -14.99 -2.53 5.83
C SER A 165 -14.94 -2.60 7.36
N SER A 166 -15.20 -1.47 8.03
CA SER A 166 -15.27 -1.36 9.50
C SER A 166 -16.71 -1.28 10.03
N ALA A 167 -17.72 -1.25 9.15
CA ALA A 167 -19.10 -0.93 9.54
C ALA A 167 -19.68 -1.86 10.61
N ALA A 168 -19.40 -3.16 10.52
CA ALA A 168 -19.88 -4.15 11.50
C ALA A 168 -19.23 -3.96 12.87
N GLN A 169 -17.92 -3.71 12.92
CA GLN A 169 -17.17 -3.50 14.16
C GLN A 169 -17.54 -2.17 14.81
N GLU A 170 -17.78 -1.11 14.03
CA GLU A 170 -18.28 0.16 14.55
C GLU A 170 -19.66 0.02 15.18
N ALA A 171 -20.57 -0.72 14.54
CA ALA A 171 -21.90 -0.98 15.09
C ALA A 171 -21.82 -1.78 16.41
N GLU A 172 -20.93 -2.77 16.51
CA GLU A 172 -20.77 -3.54 17.74
C GLU A 172 -20.15 -2.71 18.87
N VAL A 173 -19.15 -1.87 18.58
CA VAL A 173 -18.60 -0.93 19.57
C VAL A 173 -19.68 0.05 20.06
N MET A 174 -20.51 0.60 19.17
CA MET A 174 -21.62 1.48 19.55
C MET A 174 -22.65 0.76 20.43
N ARG A 175 -22.99 -0.49 20.10
CA ARG A 175 -23.90 -1.32 20.89
C ARG A 175 -23.36 -1.51 22.31
N LEU A 176 -22.10 -1.89 22.44
CA LEU A 176 -21.44 -2.13 23.72
C LEU A 176 -21.28 -0.84 24.54
N ASP A 177 -20.94 0.29 23.90
CA ASP A 177 -20.89 1.59 24.58
C ASP A 177 -22.25 1.96 25.16
N ASN A 178 -23.35 1.78 24.43
CA ASN A 178 -24.70 2.05 24.94
C ASN A 178 -25.02 1.22 26.20
N ILE A 179 -24.61 -0.05 26.25
CA ILE A 179 -24.78 -0.90 27.43
C ILE A 179 -23.98 -0.32 28.62
N LEU A 180 -22.72 0.03 28.40
CA LEU A 180 -21.86 0.64 29.42
C LEU A 180 -22.41 1.98 29.91
N GLN A 181 -22.96 2.82 29.03
CA GLN A 181 -23.60 4.08 29.41
C GLN A 181 -24.85 3.85 30.28
N LYS A 182 -25.67 2.85 29.96
CA LYS A 182 -26.83 2.47 30.80
C LYS A 182 -26.39 2.01 32.19
N MET A 183 -25.34 1.18 32.27
CA MET A 183 -24.77 0.75 33.54
C MET A 183 -24.22 1.94 34.35
N LYS A 184 -23.50 2.85 33.70
CA LYS A 184 -22.97 4.06 34.34
C LYS A 184 -24.09 4.95 34.90
N LYS A 185 -25.20 5.11 34.16
CA LYS A 185 -26.38 5.84 34.64
C LYS A 185 -27.03 5.14 35.85
N ALA A 186 -27.11 3.82 35.85
CA ALA A 186 -27.63 3.07 36.99
C ALA A 186 -26.73 3.21 38.24
N GLU A 187 -25.41 3.18 38.06
CA GLU A 187 -24.43 3.40 39.13
C GLU A 187 -24.53 4.82 39.72
N GLN A 188 -24.70 5.84 38.88
CA GLN A 188 -24.90 7.22 39.35
C GLN A 188 -26.16 7.36 40.21
N ARG A 189 -27.24 6.61 39.91
CA ARG A 189 -28.45 6.59 40.74
C ARG A 189 -28.19 5.93 42.09
N ILE A 190 -27.48 4.79 42.10
CA ILE A 190 -27.07 4.11 43.34
C ILE A 190 -26.28 5.07 44.22
N TYR A 191 -25.25 5.73 43.66
CA TYR A 191 -24.45 6.70 44.38
C TYR A 191 -25.27 7.86 44.96
N ALA A 192 -26.23 8.40 44.19
CA ALA A 192 -27.12 9.46 44.67
C ALA A 192 -27.99 9.02 45.85
N VAL A 193 -28.55 7.80 45.79
CA VAL A 193 -29.35 7.23 46.89
C VAL A 193 -28.47 6.96 48.11
N GLU A 194 -27.29 6.38 47.95
CA GLU A 194 -26.34 6.12 49.04
C GLU A 194 -25.93 7.42 49.75
N LYS A 195 -25.67 8.49 49.00
CA LYS A 195 -25.36 9.81 49.56
C LYS A 195 -26.51 10.42 50.37
N VAL A 196 -27.76 10.16 49.99
CA VAL A 196 -28.94 10.59 50.77
C VAL A 196 -29.08 9.70 52.01
N LEU A 197 -28.86 8.39 51.88
CA LEU A 197 -28.93 7.43 52.98
C LEU A 197 -27.95 7.81 54.11
N ILE A 198 -26.69 8.08 53.76
CA ILE A 198 -25.64 8.51 54.71
C ILE A 198 -26.05 9.81 55.44
N ARG A 199 -26.73 10.74 54.76
CA ARG A 199 -27.20 11.99 55.37
C ARG A 199 -28.32 11.74 56.38
N LEU A 200 -29.33 10.95 55.99
CA LEU A 200 -30.43 10.58 56.88
C LEU A 200 -29.97 9.76 58.08
N GLU A 201 -29.00 8.85 57.90
CA GLU A 201 -28.42 8.07 58.99
C GLU A 201 -27.68 8.95 60.00
N LYS A 202 -26.94 9.97 59.54
CA LYS A 202 -26.30 10.96 60.41
C LYS A 202 -27.33 11.81 61.16
N GLU A 203 -28.39 12.28 60.49
CA GLU A 203 -29.48 13.02 61.13
C GLU A 203 -30.16 12.17 62.21
N ARG A 204 -30.39 10.89 61.93
CA ARG A 204 -30.96 9.93 62.88
C ARG A 204 -30.05 9.71 64.09
N GLN A 205 -28.74 9.56 63.88
CA GLN A 205 -27.75 9.46 64.97
C GLN A 205 -27.71 10.71 65.84
N ASN A 206 -27.81 11.91 65.25
CA ASN A 206 -27.83 13.17 66.00
C ASN A 206 -29.08 13.32 66.89
N ILE A 207 -30.14 12.55 66.65
CA ILE A 207 -31.36 12.52 67.46
C ILE A 207 -31.29 11.45 68.55
N ASP A 208 -30.48 10.40 68.35
CA ASP A 208 -30.20 9.37 69.37
C ASP A 208 -29.47 9.99 70.57
N GLY A 209 -30.25 10.37 71.59
CA GLY A 209 -29.77 11.05 72.79
C GLY A 209 -30.57 12.30 73.18
N LYS A 210 -31.46 12.81 72.31
CA LYS A 210 -32.35 13.94 72.62
C LYS A 210 -33.67 13.47 73.25
N TRP A 211 -34.04 14.06 74.38
CA TRP A 211 -35.28 13.78 75.10
C TRP A 211 -36.50 14.38 74.34
N PHE A 212 -37.60 13.63 74.19
CA PHE A 212 -38.83 13.99 73.44
C PHE A 212 -38.82 14.03 71.88
N HIS A 213 -37.90 13.36 71.17
CA HIS A 213 -37.89 13.33 69.69
C HIS A 213 -38.40 12.01 69.03
N GLY A 214 -39.24 11.23 69.73
CA GLY A 214 -39.67 9.91 69.26
C GLY A 214 -40.40 9.88 67.91
N LYS A 215 -41.21 10.92 67.61
CA LYS A 215 -41.93 11.04 66.33
C LYS A 215 -40.97 11.31 65.16
N GLU A 216 -40.03 12.22 65.36
CA GLU A 216 -39.01 12.60 64.37
C GLU A 216 -38.07 11.42 64.07
N LYS A 217 -37.69 10.65 65.09
CA LYS A 217 -36.93 9.41 64.95
C LYS A 217 -37.68 8.38 64.09
N LYS A 218 -38.97 8.17 64.35
CA LYS A 218 -39.81 7.24 63.58
C LYS A 218 -39.96 7.69 62.11
N GLU A 219 -40.07 8.99 61.86
CA GLU A 219 -40.14 9.53 60.50
C GLU A 219 -38.82 9.35 59.73
N LEU A 220 -37.68 9.61 60.37
CA LEU A 220 -36.36 9.33 59.79
C LEU A 220 -36.16 7.84 59.51
N ASP A 221 -36.54 6.96 60.45
CA ASP A 221 -36.47 5.50 60.25
C ASP A 221 -37.32 5.05 59.05
N GLN A 222 -38.52 5.63 58.87
CA GLN A 222 -39.36 5.37 57.70
C GLN A 222 -38.73 5.86 56.39
N LYS A 223 -38.12 7.05 56.38
CA LYS A 223 -37.39 7.59 55.21
C LYS A 223 -36.17 6.74 54.87
N ILE A 224 -35.40 6.31 55.87
CA ILE A 224 -34.24 5.43 55.70
C ILE A 224 -34.69 4.10 55.10
N ALA A 225 -35.72 3.44 55.65
CA ALA A 225 -36.27 2.20 55.12
C ALA A 225 -36.74 2.34 53.67
N GLY A 226 -37.42 3.44 53.34
CA GLY A 226 -37.83 3.77 51.97
C GLY A 226 -36.63 3.90 51.02
N LYS A 227 -35.58 4.62 51.43
CA LYS A 227 -34.35 4.78 50.64
C LYS A 227 -33.53 3.50 50.54
N GLN A 228 -33.51 2.64 51.56
CA GLN A 228 -32.89 1.32 51.51
C GLN A 228 -33.59 0.42 50.48
N GLN A 229 -34.92 0.46 50.41
CA GLN A 229 -35.68 -0.27 49.39
C GLN A 229 -35.42 0.28 47.98
N GLU A 230 -35.32 1.60 47.82
CA GLU A 230 -34.92 2.25 46.56
C GLU A 230 -33.50 1.81 46.13
N LEU A 231 -32.56 1.77 47.08
CA LEU A 231 -31.19 1.31 46.85
C LEU A 231 -31.15 -0.15 46.39
N LYS A 232 -31.92 -1.03 47.04
CA LYS A 232 -32.03 -2.45 46.66
C LYS A 232 -32.54 -2.61 45.23
N LYS A 233 -33.59 -1.86 44.85
CA LYS A 233 -34.13 -1.85 43.48
C LYS A 233 -33.12 -1.31 42.45
N ALA A 234 -32.39 -0.24 42.79
CA ALA A 234 -31.37 0.33 41.93
C ALA A 234 -30.19 -0.64 41.70
N LYS A 235 -29.72 -1.32 42.75
CA LYS A 235 -28.68 -2.37 42.66
C LYS A 235 -29.14 -3.56 41.82
N ALA A 236 -30.37 -4.02 42.00
CA ALA A 236 -30.94 -5.08 41.16
C ALA A 236 -31.04 -4.68 39.69
N THR A 237 -31.41 -3.42 39.42
CA THR A 237 -31.45 -2.87 38.04
C THR A 237 -30.07 -2.89 37.40
N LEU A 238 -29.04 -2.40 38.10
CA LEU A 238 -27.66 -2.41 37.60
C LEU A 238 -27.17 -3.84 37.29
N ALA A 239 -27.42 -4.78 38.20
CA ALA A 239 -27.04 -6.18 38.05
C ALA A 239 -27.73 -6.85 36.86
N GLY A 240 -28.96 -6.43 36.51
CA GLY A 240 -29.73 -6.99 35.39
C GLY A 240 -29.34 -6.46 34.01
N ILE A 241 -28.71 -5.28 33.89
CA ILE A 241 -28.39 -4.68 32.59
C ILE A 241 -27.52 -5.58 31.70
N PRO A 242 -26.41 -6.18 32.19
CA PRO A 242 -25.60 -7.11 31.39
C PRO A 242 -26.42 -8.31 30.88
N GLY A 243 -27.24 -8.91 31.75
CA GLY A 243 -28.03 -10.09 31.44
C GLY A 243 -29.06 -9.85 30.33
N LEU A 244 -29.70 -8.68 30.32
CA LEU A 244 -30.62 -8.26 29.23
C LEU A 244 -29.96 -8.22 27.85
N HIS A 245 -28.64 -8.12 27.81
CA HIS A 245 -27.84 -8.05 26.59
C HIS A 245 -27.01 -9.31 26.33
N GLY A 246 -27.23 -10.39 27.09
CA GLY A 246 -26.55 -11.66 26.93
C GLY A 246 -25.18 -11.76 27.59
N TYR A 247 -24.85 -10.87 28.53
CA TYR A 247 -23.60 -10.89 29.29
C TYR A 247 -23.84 -11.32 30.73
N GLU A 248 -22.93 -12.13 31.27
CA GLU A 248 -23.03 -12.63 32.65
C GLU A 248 -22.95 -11.50 33.68
N ASN A 249 -22.10 -10.50 33.44
CA ASN A 249 -21.85 -9.41 34.39
C ASN A 249 -21.19 -8.21 33.70
N ALA A 250 -21.02 -7.13 34.47
CA ALA A 250 -20.39 -5.89 34.05
C ALA A 250 -18.97 -6.08 33.47
N LEU A 251 -18.20 -7.02 34.04
CA LEU A 251 -16.84 -7.31 33.62
C LEU A 251 -16.83 -7.95 32.22
N ALA A 252 -17.78 -8.85 31.94
CA ALA A 252 -17.94 -9.46 30.62
C ALA A 252 -18.25 -8.41 29.55
N VAL A 253 -19.17 -7.46 29.83
CA VAL A 253 -19.47 -6.34 28.92
C VAL A 253 -18.22 -5.50 28.66
N LYS A 254 -17.46 -5.16 29.72
CA LYS A 254 -16.24 -4.36 29.57
C LYS A 254 -15.17 -5.08 28.76
N LYS A 255 -14.98 -6.38 28.99
CA LYS A 255 -14.06 -7.21 28.19
C LYS A 255 -14.47 -7.26 26.72
N ALA A 256 -15.76 -7.48 26.45
CA ALA A 256 -16.29 -7.47 25.08
C ALA A 256 -16.08 -6.11 24.40
N TYR A 257 -16.34 -5.00 25.11
CA TYR A 257 -16.06 -3.65 24.60
C TYR A 257 -14.59 -3.48 24.23
N THR A 258 -13.66 -3.84 25.12
CA THR A 258 -12.22 -3.72 24.83
C THR A 258 -11.77 -4.57 23.65
N ALA A 259 -12.34 -5.78 23.50
CA ALA A 259 -12.06 -6.65 22.36
C ALA A 259 -12.58 -6.03 21.05
N ALA A 260 -13.85 -5.59 21.03
CA ALA A 260 -14.45 -4.96 19.85
C ALA A 260 -13.72 -3.67 19.43
N THR A 261 -13.27 -2.85 20.40
CA THR A 261 -12.46 -1.66 20.09
C THR A 261 -11.11 -2.01 19.49
N LYS A 262 -10.47 -3.09 19.95
CA LYS A 262 -9.19 -3.56 19.40
C LYS A 262 -9.37 -4.08 17.98
N GLU A 263 -10.40 -4.88 17.72
CA GLU A 263 -10.72 -5.35 16.36
C GLU A 263 -11.01 -4.19 15.40
N LEU A 264 -11.76 -3.18 15.87
CA LEU A 264 -12.02 -1.97 15.09
C LEU A 264 -10.71 -1.22 14.77
N GLU A 265 -9.82 -1.10 15.74
CA GLU A 265 -8.51 -0.47 15.55
C GLU A 265 -7.64 -1.24 14.55
N GLU A 266 -7.62 -2.57 14.62
CA GLU A 266 -6.93 -3.42 13.65
C GLU A 266 -7.45 -3.21 12.22
N ILE A 267 -8.77 -3.15 12.03
CA ILE A 267 -9.37 -2.88 10.71
C ILE A 267 -9.04 -1.46 10.25
N ARG A 268 -9.09 -0.47 11.13
CA ARG A 268 -8.71 0.92 10.81
C ARG A 268 -7.25 1.02 10.40
N ASN A 269 -6.36 0.27 11.03
CA ASN A 269 -4.95 0.23 10.64
C ASN A 269 -4.77 -0.42 9.26
N ARG A 270 -5.46 -1.54 8.97
CA ARG A 270 -5.46 -2.14 7.63
C ARG A 270 -6.05 -1.20 6.56
N GLN A 271 -7.08 -0.44 6.90
CA GLN A 271 -7.65 0.58 6.03
C GLN A 271 -6.63 1.68 5.74
N LYS A 272 -5.93 2.18 6.76
CA LYS A 272 -4.84 3.16 6.59
C LYS A 272 -3.73 2.63 5.67
N GLU A 273 -3.30 1.38 5.87
CA GLU A 273 -2.30 0.73 5.02
C GLU A 273 -2.79 0.59 3.56
N TRP A 274 -4.07 0.26 3.36
CA TRP A 274 -4.69 0.16 2.04
C TRP A 274 -4.78 1.53 1.34
N ASP A 275 -5.23 2.55 2.09
CA ASP A 275 -5.36 3.94 1.64
C ASP A 275 -3.99 4.59 1.40
N GLN A 276 -2.94 4.11 2.07
CA GLN A 276 -1.58 4.56 1.86
C GLN A 276 -1.18 4.30 0.39
N LYS A 277 -0.94 5.38 -0.34
CA LYS A 277 -0.40 5.28 -1.70
C LYS A 277 1.04 4.78 -1.57
N SER A 278 1.28 3.54 -1.99
CA SER A 278 2.62 3.03 -2.25
C SER A 278 3.16 3.80 -3.45
N VAL A 279 3.75 4.97 -3.19
CA VAL A 279 4.49 5.70 -4.23
C VAL A 279 5.74 4.88 -4.49
N PRO A 280 5.92 4.33 -5.71
CA PRO A 280 7.12 3.57 -6.01
C PRO A 280 8.34 4.46 -5.77
N GLU A 281 9.36 3.91 -5.12
CA GLU A 281 10.62 4.63 -4.93
C GLU A 281 11.13 5.07 -6.31
N LYS A 282 11.37 6.38 -6.46
CA LYS A 282 11.75 6.93 -7.76
C LYS A 282 13.13 6.42 -8.15
N GLN A 283 13.21 5.78 -9.30
CA GLN A 283 14.46 5.27 -9.86
C GLN A 283 14.83 6.10 -11.09
N TYR A 284 16.09 6.54 -11.13
CA TYR A 284 16.62 7.35 -12.22
C TYR A 284 17.83 6.70 -12.85
N LEU A 285 17.85 6.68 -14.19
CA LEU A 285 19.08 6.46 -14.95
C LEU A 285 19.76 7.82 -15.13
N VAL A 286 21.03 7.91 -14.71
CA VAL A 286 21.78 9.17 -14.73
C VAL A 286 22.87 9.12 -15.79
N ILE A 287 22.82 10.04 -16.75
CA ILE A 287 23.90 10.27 -17.71
C ILE A 287 24.62 11.53 -17.27
N ARG A 288 25.92 11.41 -16.99
CA ARG A 288 26.73 12.53 -16.49
C ARG A 288 26.99 13.56 -17.60
N SER A 289 27.14 14.82 -17.21
CA SER A 289 27.63 15.85 -18.12
C SER A 289 28.99 15.47 -18.72
N ASN A 290 29.18 15.77 -20.01
CA ASN A 290 30.41 15.47 -20.76
C ASN A 290 31.14 16.73 -21.24
N LYS A 291 30.78 17.92 -20.73
CA LYS A 291 31.46 19.18 -21.05
C LYS A 291 32.97 19.12 -20.70
N PRO A 292 33.88 19.51 -21.62
CA PRO A 292 35.34 19.39 -21.40
C PRO A 292 35.85 20.10 -20.14
N GLU A 293 35.39 21.33 -19.89
CA GLU A 293 35.78 22.16 -18.74
C GLU A 293 35.45 21.47 -17.40
N GLN A 294 34.22 20.98 -17.25
CA GLN A 294 33.78 20.29 -16.03
C GLN A 294 34.43 18.90 -15.87
N ARG A 295 34.79 18.24 -16.98
CA ARG A 295 35.52 16.96 -16.95
C ARG A 295 36.94 17.15 -16.41
N ALA A 296 37.65 18.19 -16.87
CA ALA A 296 38.99 18.53 -16.41
C ALA A 296 38.99 18.93 -14.92
N GLU A 297 38.03 19.75 -14.49
CA GLU A 297 37.87 20.11 -13.07
C GLU A 297 37.57 18.90 -12.19
N ARG A 298 36.63 18.03 -12.61
CA ARG A 298 36.29 16.80 -11.86
C ARG A 298 37.45 15.83 -11.80
N GLN A 299 38.18 15.62 -12.89
CA GLN A 299 39.38 14.77 -12.92
C GLN A 299 40.46 15.32 -11.98
N SER A 300 40.68 16.64 -12.00
CA SER A 300 41.58 17.33 -11.08
C SER A 300 41.18 17.14 -9.60
N VAL A 301 39.90 17.30 -9.27
CA VAL A 301 39.38 17.08 -7.90
C VAL A 301 39.54 15.61 -7.49
N LEU A 302 39.23 14.65 -8.36
CA LEU A 302 39.39 13.22 -8.08
C LEU A 302 40.85 12.87 -7.82
N GLU A 303 41.76 13.39 -8.64
CA GLU A 303 43.21 13.18 -8.50
C GLU A 303 43.75 13.79 -7.20
N GLN A 304 43.25 14.97 -6.80
CA GLN A 304 43.58 15.59 -5.51
C GLN A 304 43.10 14.75 -4.32
N LEU A 305 41.91 14.16 -4.39
CA LEU A 305 41.38 13.27 -3.35
C LEU A 305 42.20 11.98 -3.23
N ASP A 306 42.60 11.38 -4.36
CA ASP A 306 43.45 10.19 -4.37
C ASP A 306 44.88 10.48 -3.87
N LYS A 307 45.45 11.64 -4.21
CA LYS A 307 46.72 12.12 -3.63
C LYS A 307 46.62 12.24 -2.12
N ARG A 308 45.56 12.90 -1.61
CA ARG A 308 45.30 13.01 -0.16
C ARG A 308 45.13 11.65 0.51
N LYS A 309 44.42 10.71 -0.12
CA LYS A 309 44.25 9.35 0.41
C LYS A 309 45.58 8.60 0.51
N ARG A 310 46.42 8.67 -0.54
CA ARG A 310 47.76 8.06 -0.56
C ARG A 310 48.70 8.71 0.47
N GLU A 311 48.61 10.03 0.67
CA GLU A 311 49.37 10.74 1.70
C GLU A 311 48.95 10.32 3.12
N MET A 312 47.64 10.18 3.35
CA MET A 312 47.11 9.68 4.63
C MET A 312 47.56 8.24 4.90
N GLU A 313 47.52 7.36 3.89
CA GLU A 313 48.04 5.99 4.01
C GLU A 313 49.55 5.95 4.27
N LYS A 314 50.33 6.80 3.61
CA LYS A 314 51.78 6.94 3.88
C LYS A 314 52.04 7.45 5.30
N ARG A 315 51.30 8.45 5.77
CA ARG A 315 51.39 8.98 7.15
C ARG A 315 51.02 7.93 8.20
N GLN A 316 50.04 7.07 7.91
CA GLN A 316 49.71 5.94 8.80
C GLN A 316 50.82 4.87 8.81
N ARG A 317 51.43 4.58 7.65
CA ARG A 317 52.56 3.64 7.55
C ARG A 317 53.83 4.15 8.24
N THR A 318 54.14 5.45 8.15
CA THR A 318 55.29 6.04 8.87
C THR A 318 55.07 6.09 10.37
N LYS A 319 53.83 6.37 10.85
CA LYS A 319 53.48 6.26 12.27
C LYS A 319 53.66 4.83 12.81
N LYS A 320 53.30 3.79 12.05
CA LYS A 320 53.54 2.39 12.45
C LYS A 320 55.04 2.05 12.54
N ARG A 321 55.86 2.53 11.58
CA ARG A 321 57.32 2.29 11.60
C ARG A 321 58.07 3.06 12.69
N GLY A 322 57.54 4.17 13.19
CA GLY A 322 58.10 4.90 14.33
C GLY A 322 57.90 4.15 15.65
N TYR A 323 56.75 3.47 15.81
CA TYR A 323 56.45 2.70 17.02
C TYR A 323 57.36 1.47 17.18
N ASP A 324 57.83 0.88 16.08
CA ASP A 324 58.73 -0.29 16.10
C ASP A 324 60.21 0.06 16.36
N ARG A 325 60.61 1.34 16.34
CA ARG A 325 62.02 1.75 16.61
C ARG A 325 62.29 2.14 18.06
N ASP A 326 61.26 2.39 18.86
CA ASP A 326 61.40 2.76 20.27
C ASP A 326 61.32 1.53 21.22
N CYS A 327 61.51 0.32 20.70
CA CYS A 327 61.42 -0.95 21.44
C CYS A 327 62.66 -1.86 21.30
N LEU A 328 63.86 -1.30 21.08
CA LEU A 328 65.12 -2.04 21.16
C LEU A 328 66.11 -1.39 22.12
#